data_AF-A0A972QEV0-F1
#
_entry.id   AF-A0A972QEV0-F1
#
_cell.length_a   1.000
_cell.length_b   1.000
_cell.length_c   1.000
_cell.angle_alpha   90.00
_cell.angle_beta   90.00
_cell.angle_gamma   90.00
#
_symmetry.space_group_name_H-M   'P 1'
#
loop_
_entity.id
_entity.type
_entity.pdbx_description
1 polymer ?
#
loop_
_entity_poly.entity_id
_entity_poly.type
_entity_poly.pdbx_seq_one_letter_code
_entity_poly.pdbx_strand_id
1 'polypeptide(L)'
;MVLKNELELISDLTIQDWTLRTLKKVPSYFWKAPSSMSGKYHPACSGGKAGLIIHVKRAVYLANDICMAWGIFDLDRDIVISSIILHDIAKPAPGQAYALHINHPTNARNYFADIDKGMYFVKEVEKCVQWHMGRWSPPGIKKPMKDYTALELAVFTADYLSASKELVTPRDMDVREAVKSGINDK
;
A
#
# COMPACT_ATOMS: atom_id res chain seq x y z
N MET A 1 6.13 -4.88 -15.43
CA MET A 1 5.12 -4.73 -14.36
C MET A 1 5.39 -3.43 -13.62
N VAL A 2 4.35 -2.67 -13.26
CA VAL A 2 4.49 -1.30 -12.74
C VAL A 2 5.17 -1.23 -11.37
N LEU A 3 5.00 -2.24 -10.51
CA LEU A 3 5.57 -2.35 -9.16
C LEU A 3 6.80 -3.30 -9.08
N LYS A 4 7.56 -3.44 -10.17
CA LYS A 4 8.68 -4.38 -10.24
C LYS A 4 9.73 -4.10 -9.16
N ASN A 5 10.21 -2.86 -9.08
CA ASN A 5 11.27 -2.49 -8.15
C ASN A 5 10.82 -2.64 -6.69
N GLU A 6 9.55 -2.35 -6.41
CA GLU A 6 8.97 -2.51 -5.06
C GLU A 6 8.90 -3.98 -4.64
N LEU A 7 8.55 -4.88 -5.56
CA LEU A 7 8.56 -6.34 -5.30
C LEU A 7 9.97 -6.90 -5.13
N GLU A 8 10.96 -6.38 -5.86
CA GLU A 8 12.37 -6.79 -5.74
C GLU A 8 12.99 -6.41 -4.38
N LEU A 9 12.35 -5.55 -3.58
CA LEU A 9 12.77 -5.27 -2.21
C LEU A 9 12.43 -6.41 -1.23
N ILE A 10 11.51 -7.29 -1.58
CA ILE A 10 11.14 -8.47 -0.78
C ILE A 10 12.15 -9.58 -1.08
N SER A 11 12.93 -9.96 -0.07
CA SER A 11 14.02 -10.94 -0.22
C SER A 11 13.53 -12.39 -0.17
N ASP A 12 12.54 -12.67 0.68
CA ASP A 12 11.89 -13.97 0.75
C ASP A 12 11.03 -14.22 -0.50
N LEU A 13 11.44 -15.22 -1.29
CA LEU A 13 10.78 -15.55 -2.56
C LEU A 13 9.35 -16.05 -2.39
N THR A 14 9.01 -16.62 -1.23
CA THR A 14 7.65 -17.09 -0.93
C THR A 14 6.72 -15.89 -0.72
N ILE A 15 7.18 -14.89 0.05
CA ILE A 15 6.44 -13.64 0.24
C ILE A 15 6.33 -12.91 -1.09
N GLN A 16 7.43 -12.76 -1.83
CA GLN A 16 7.45 -12.05 -3.11
C GLN A 16 6.48 -12.66 -4.13
N ASP A 17 6.49 -13.98 -4.31
CA ASP A 17 5.56 -14.68 -5.20
C ASP A 17 4.11 -14.55 -4.72
N TRP A 18 3.85 -14.67 -3.41
CA TRP A 18 2.52 -14.50 -2.86
C TRP A 18 1.97 -13.09 -3.07
N THR A 19 2.80 -12.05 -2.87
CA THR A 19 2.44 -10.65 -3.15
C THR A 19 2.13 -10.46 -4.63
N LEU A 20 2.97 -11.01 -5.52
CA LEU A 20 2.76 -10.96 -6.96
C LEU A 20 1.45 -11.64 -7.39
N ARG A 21 1.16 -12.83 -6.86
CA ARG A 21 -0.09 -13.54 -7.16
C ARG A 21 -1.32 -12.80 -6.62
N THR A 22 -1.20 -12.15 -5.47
CA THR A 22 -2.26 -11.29 -4.93
C THR A 22 -2.50 -10.10 -5.86
N LEU A 23 -1.45 -9.42 -6.32
CA LEU A 23 -1.56 -8.33 -7.30
C LEU A 23 -2.17 -8.76 -8.64
N LYS A 24 -2.02 -10.01 -9.06
CA LYS A 24 -2.67 -10.53 -10.29
C LYS A 24 -4.19 -10.68 -10.16
N LYS A 25 -4.73 -10.72 -8.93
CA LYS A 25 -6.17 -10.83 -8.65
C LYS A 25 -6.87 -9.47 -8.53
N VAL A 26 -6.13 -8.37 -8.37
CA VAL A 26 -6.71 -7.03 -8.17
C VAL A 26 -7.38 -6.52 -9.45
N PRO A 27 -8.46 -5.74 -9.35
CA PRO A 27 -9.18 -5.26 -10.52
C PRO A 27 -8.33 -4.29 -11.34
N SER A 28 -8.50 -4.28 -12.66
CA SER A 28 -7.65 -3.51 -13.59
C SER A 28 -7.63 -2.00 -13.31
N TYR A 29 -8.70 -1.45 -12.71
CA TYR A 29 -8.76 -0.03 -12.36
C TYR A 29 -7.75 0.37 -11.28
N PHE A 30 -7.31 -0.56 -10.40
CA PHE A 30 -6.30 -0.29 -9.36
C PHE A 30 -5.04 0.34 -9.97
N TRP A 31 -4.62 -0.14 -11.13
CA TRP A 31 -3.43 0.33 -11.83
C TRP A 31 -3.58 1.72 -12.46
N LYS A 32 -4.81 2.21 -12.63
CA LYS A 32 -5.12 3.47 -13.32
C LYS A 32 -5.78 4.51 -12.40
N ALA A 33 -6.24 4.10 -11.21
CA ALA A 33 -7.01 4.93 -10.29
C ALA A 33 -6.19 6.09 -9.70
N PRO A 34 -6.82 7.25 -9.42
CA PRO A 34 -6.23 8.29 -8.59
C PRO A 34 -6.08 7.79 -7.14
N SER A 35 -5.17 8.36 -6.36
CA SER A 35 -4.98 7.89 -4.97
C SER A 35 -6.09 8.38 -4.02
N SER A 36 -6.80 9.43 -4.40
CA SER A 36 -7.77 10.13 -3.57
C SER A 36 -9.00 10.55 -4.35
N MET A 37 -10.17 10.40 -3.72
CA MET A 37 -11.46 10.77 -4.29
C MET A 37 -11.77 12.27 -4.22
N SER A 38 -11.08 13.05 -3.35
CA SER A 38 -11.43 14.46 -3.10
C SER A 38 -10.35 15.48 -3.46
N GLY A 39 -9.11 15.06 -3.71
CA GLY A 39 -7.98 15.96 -4.03
C GLY A 39 -7.55 16.90 -2.89
N LYS A 40 -8.30 16.92 -1.77
CA LYS A 40 -8.19 17.96 -0.74
C LYS A 40 -6.94 17.82 0.14
N TYR A 41 -6.44 16.59 0.33
CA TYR A 41 -5.37 16.26 1.30
C TYR A 41 -4.12 15.57 0.72
N HIS A 42 -4.05 15.25 -0.58
CA HIS A 42 -2.89 14.57 -1.19
C HIS A 42 -2.05 15.45 -2.13
N PRO A 43 -0.73 15.19 -2.27
CA PRO A 43 0.16 15.97 -3.12
C PRO A 43 -0.33 15.99 -4.58
N ALA A 44 0.02 17.04 -5.32
CA ALA A 44 -0.52 17.28 -6.68
C ALA A 44 -0.26 16.13 -7.67
N CYS A 45 0.74 15.28 -7.41
CA CYS A 45 1.04 14.06 -8.19
C CYS A 45 -0.01 12.96 -8.03
N SER A 46 -0.81 12.98 -6.96
CA SER A 46 -1.70 11.88 -6.56
C SER A 46 -3.12 11.98 -7.13
N GLY A 47 -3.49 13.13 -7.71
CA GLY A 47 -4.80 13.37 -8.35
C GLY A 47 -4.87 12.99 -9.83
N GLY A 48 -3.75 12.58 -10.44
CA GLY A 48 -3.66 12.19 -11.85
C GLY A 48 -3.92 10.70 -12.11
N LYS A 49 -3.78 10.29 -13.39
CA LYS A 49 -3.76 8.86 -13.77
C LYS A 49 -2.71 8.11 -12.95
N ALA A 50 -3.06 6.92 -12.47
CA ALA A 50 -2.19 6.05 -11.67
C ALA A 50 -1.75 6.64 -10.30
N GLY A 51 -2.46 7.64 -9.77
CA GLY A 51 -2.21 8.22 -8.45
C GLY A 51 -2.07 7.18 -7.34
N LEU A 52 -2.88 6.10 -7.37
CA LEU A 52 -2.81 5.03 -6.38
C LEU A 52 -1.48 4.28 -6.40
N ILE A 53 -0.94 4.02 -7.60
CA ILE A 53 0.35 3.35 -7.74
C ILE A 53 1.49 4.26 -7.29
N ILE A 54 1.39 5.55 -7.58
CA ILE A 54 2.34 6.57 -7.10
C ILE A 54 2.39 6.58 -5.57
N HIS A 55 1.22 6.57 -4.94
CA HIS A 55 1.06 6.45 -3.50
C HIS A 55 1.75 5.19 -2.96
N VAL A 56 1.45 4.02 -3.53
CA VAL A 56 2.09 2.76 -3.13
C VAL A 56 3.61 2.82 -3.25
N LYS A 57 4.17 3.30 -4.37
CA LYS A 57 5.62 3.41 -4.54
C LYS A 57 6.28 4.31 -3.51
N ARG A 58 5.62 5.44 -3.22
CA ARG A 58 6.07 6.39 -2.22
C ARG A 58 5.98 5.81 -0.80
N ALA A 59 4.91 5.08 -0.49
CA ALA A 59 4.75 4.38 0.77
C ALA A 59 5.82 3.28 0.94
N VAL A 60 6.12 2.51 -0.10
CA VAL A 60 7.19 1.48 -0.06
C VAL A 60 8.55 2.11 0.23
N TYR A 61 8.87 3.23 -0.43
CA TYR A 61 10.11 3.97 -0.19
C TYR A 61 10.23 4.37 1.30
N LEU A 62 9.18 4.98 1.86
CA LEU A 62 9.19 5.41 3.26
C LEU A 62 9.19 4.22 4.24
N ALA A 63 8.45 3.17 3.93
CA ALA A 63 8.41 1.95 4.75
C ALA A 63 9.80 1.31 4.86
N ASN A 64 10.56 1.27 3.77
CA ASN A 64 11.92 0.77 3.77
C ASN A 64 12.82 1.59 4.71
N ASP A 65 12.76 2.93 4.64
CA ASP A 65 13.56 3.81 5.50
C ASP A 65 13.13 3.68 6.98
N ILE A 66 11.83 3.55 7.25
CA ILE A 66 11.30 3.32 8.60
C ILE A 66 11.80 1.98 9.16
N CYS A 67 11.74 0.90 8.36
CA CYS A 67 12.25 -0.40 8.78
C CYS A 67 13.72 -0.32 9.20
N MET A 68 14.56 0.34 8.39
CA MET A 68 15.97 0.56 8.72
C MET A 68 16.15 1.36 10.00
N ALA A 69 15.41 2.47 10.16
CA ALA A 69 15.51 3.33 11.32
C ALA A 69 15.04 2.66 12.63
N TRP A 70 14.07 1.74 12.54
CA TRP A 70 13.48 1.07 13.70
C TRP A 70 14.08 -0.31 13.99
N GLY A 71 15.03 -0.77 13.17
CA GLY A 71 15.66 -2.08 13.33
C GLY A 71 14.76 -3.25 12.94
N ILE A 72 13.85 -3.06 11.98
CA ILE A 72 13.00 -4.10 11.41
C ILE A 72 13.71 -4.69 10.18
N PHE A 73 14.08 -5.97 10.25
CA PHE A 73 14.93 -6.63 9.24
C PHE A 73 14.34 -7.95 8.74
N ASP A 74 15.00 -8.54 7.75
CA ASP A 74 14.73 -9.88 7.21
C ASP A 74 13.23 -10.11 6.92
N LEU A 75 12.67 -11.19 7.46
CA LEU A 75 11.29 -11.60 7.26
C LEU A 75 10.29 -10.51 7.65
N ASP A 76 10.54 -9.80 8.75
CA ASP A 76 9.64 -8.75 9.25
C ASP A 76 9.63 -7.54 8.32
N ARG A 77 10.78 -7.17 7.77
CA ARG A 77 10.86 -6.12 6.74
C ARG A 77 10.10 -6.54 5.49
N ASP A 78 10.26 -7.79 5.05
CA ASP A 78 9.55 -8.32 3.88
C ASP A 78 8.02 -8.35 4.08
N ILE A 79 7.56 -8.66 5.30
CA ILE A 79 6.14 -8.53 5.70
C ILE A 79 5.66 -7.08 5.59
N VAL A 80 6.44 -6.10 6.08
CA VAL A 80 6.07 -4.67 6.00
C VAL A 80 5.99 -4.20 4.56
N ILE A 81 6.99 -4.52 3.73
CA ILE A 81 7.02 -4.12 2.31
C ILE A 81 5.85 -4.75 1.55
N SER A 82 5.59 -6.06 1.75
CA SER A 82 4.44 -6.75 1.18
C SER A 82 3.12 -6.11 1.60
N SER A 83 2.96 -5.77 2.88
CA SER A 83 1.77 -5.12 3.43
C SER A 83 1.52 -3.77 2.77
N ILE A 84 2.55 -2.95 2.59
CA ILE A 84 2.42 -1.65 1.94
C ILE A 84 2.12 -1.78 0.45
N ILE A 85 2.66 -2.79 -0.25
CA ILE A 85 2.27 -3.04 -1.64
C ILE A 85 0.77 -3.34 -1.76
N LEU A 86 0.19 -3.96 -0.72
CA LEU A 86 -1.16 -4.51 -0.75
C LEU A 86 -2.22 -3.70 0.02
N HIS A 87 -1.84 -2.69 0.81
CA HIS A 87 -2.75 -2.04 1.77
C HIS A 87 -4.04 -1.46 1.15
N ASP A 88 -3.92 -0.91 -0.06
CA ASP A 88 -4.96 -0.14 -0.74
C ASP A 88 -5.60 -0.91 -1.92
N ILE A 89 -5.34 -2.22 -2.06
CA ILE A 89 -5.76 -3.01 -3.25
C ILE A 89 -7.28 -3.14 -3.43
N ALA A 90 -8.04 -2.92 -2.36
CA ALA A 90 -9.50 -2.93 -2.38
C ALA A 90 -10.13 -1.54 -2.35
N LYS A 91 -9.34 -0.49 -2.53
CA LYS A 91 -9.86 0.87 -2.65
C LYS A 91 -10.78 0.95 -3.85
N PRO A 92 -12.03 1.43 -3.70
CA PRO A 92 -13.01 1.36 -4.78
C PRO A 92 -12.67 2.33 -5.92
N ALA A 93 -13.26 2.08 -7.09
CA ALA A 93 -13.15 2.98 -8.22
C ALA A 93 -13.81 4.35 -7.92
N PRO A 94 -13.35 5.45 -8.55
CA PRO A 94 -13.99 6.76 -8.39
C PRO A 94 -15.50 6.71 -8.68
N GLY A 95 -16.30 7.34 -7.83
CA GLY A 95 -17.76 7.39 -7.95
C GLY A 95 -18.50 6.22 -7.29
N GLN A 96 -17.81 5.22 -6.76
CA GLN A 96 -18.43 4.17 -5.95
C GLN A 96 -18.76 4.63 -4.53
N ALA A 97 -19.63 3.89 -3.85
CA ALA A 97 -20.16 4.24 -2.54
C ALA A 97 -19.06 4.44 -1.48
N TYR A 98 -19.19 5.49 -0.66
CA TYR A 98 -18.24 5.82 0.41
C TYR A 98 -18.02 4.69 1.42
N ALA A 99 -19.04 3.85 1.66
CA ALA A 99 -18.92 2.67 2.53
C ALA A 99 -17.86 1.68 2.02
N LEU A 100 -17.72 1.51 0.70
CA LEU A 100 -16.67 0.66 0.12
C LEU A 100 -15.28 1.26 0.34
N HIS A 101 -15.19 2.59 0.34
CA HIS A 101 -13.94 3.29 0.62
C HIS A 101 -13.53 3.17 2.08
N ILE A 102 -14.47 3.24 3.03
CA ILE A 102 -14.11 3.06 4.45
C ILE A 102 -13.69 1.62 4.75
N ASN A 103 -14.30 0.64 4.09
CA ASN A 103 -14.09 -0.78 4.37
C ASN A 103 -12.99 -1.44 3.51
N HIS A 104 -12.24 -0.67 2.72
CA HIS A 104 -11.18 -1.23 1.87
C HIS A 104 -10.12 -2.06 2.65
N PRO A 105 -9.72 -1.73 3.89
CA PRO A 105 -8.76 -2.56 4.63
C PRO A 105 -9.28 -3.98 4.84
N THR A 106 -10.56 -4.10 5.22
CA THR A 106 -11.23 -5.40 5.40
C THR A 106 -11.45 -6.12 4.06
N ASN A 107 -11.82 -5.37 3.02
CA ASN A 107 -12.12 -5.93 1.70
C ASN A 107 -10.87 -6.42 0.97
N ALA A 108 -9.67 -5.95 1.33
CA ALA A 108 -8.39 -6.38 0.73
C ALA A 108 -8.20 -7.90 0.78
N ARG A 109 -8.70 -8.55 1.84
CA ARG A 109 -8.65 -10.01 2.01
C ARG A 109 -9.27 -10.77 0.84
N ASN A 110 -10.25 -10.20 0.16
CA ASN A 110 -10.92 -10.85 -0.98
C ASN A 110 -10.00 -11.03 -2.18
N TYR A 111 -8.88 -10.29 -2.25
CA TYR A 111 -7.90 -10.39 -3.32
C TYR A 111 -6.69 -11.26 -2.96
N PHE A 112 -6.53 -11.66 -1.70
CA PHE A 112 -5.36 -12.42 -1.26
C PHE A 112 -5.26 -13.76 -2.01
N ALA A 113 -4.04 -14.10 -2.42
CA ALA A 113 -3.78 -15.36 -3.10
C ALA A 113 -4.08 -16.55 -2.18
N ASP A 114 -4.55 -17.66 -2.75
CA ASP A 114 -5.07 -18.81 -1.98
C ASP A 114 -3.97 -19.66 -1.33
N ILE A 115 -2.69 -19.33 -1.55
CA ILE A 115 -1.59 -20.02 -0.87
C ILE A 115 -1.68 -19.73 0.63
N ASP A 116 -1.80 -20.84 1.35
CA ASP A 116 -1.80 -21.06 2.79
C ASP A 116 -2.00 -19.80 3.65
N LYS A 117 -3.26 -19.35 3.75
CA LYS A 117 -3.73 -18.37 4.75
C LYS A 117 -3.36 -18.77 6.20
N GLY A 118 -2.88 -20.00 6.43
CA GLY A 118 -2.33 -20.48 7.69
C GLY A 118 -0.91 -20.00 8.00
N MET A 119 -0.13 -19.60 6.99
CA MET A 119 1.26 -19.17 7.16
C MET A 119 1.37 -17.90 8.01
N TYR A 120 2.42 -17.82 8.81
CA TYR A 120 2.68 -16.70 9.70
C TYR A 120 2.72 -15.36 8.96
N PHE A 121 3.51 -15.26 7.88
CA PHE A 121 3.66 -14.00 7.15
C PHE A 121 2.33 -13.53 6.54
N VAL A 122 1.48 -14.45 6.04
CA VAL A 122 0.17 -14.08 5.46
C VAL A 122 -0.73 -13.47 6.51
N LYS A 123 -0.74 -14.02 7.73
CA LYS A 123 -1.51 -13.49 8.87
C LYS A 123 -1.01 -12.12 9.30
N GLU A 124 0.30 -11.91 9.33
CA GLU A 124 0.87 -10.60 9.69
C GLU A 124 0.63 -9.55 8.60
N VAL A 125 0.74 -9.91 7.32
CA VAL A 125 0.33 -9.02 6.22
C VAL A 125 -1.15 -8.69 6.32
N GLU A 126 -2.02 -9.66 6.59
CA GLU A 126 -3.46 -9.43 6.75
C GLU A 126 -3.75 -8.42 7.87
N LYS A 127 -3.10 -8.56 9.03
CA LYS A 127 -3.24 -7.62 10.15
C LYS A 127 -2.73 -6.23 9.80
N CYS A 128 -1.54 -6.13 9.21
CA CYS A 128 -0.96 -4.85 8.81
C CYS A 128 -1.86 -4.12 7.82
N VAL A 129 -2.38 -4.82 6.80
CA VAL A 129 -3.34 -4.27 5.84
C VAL A 129 -4.66 -3.91 6.53
N GLN A 130 -5.18 -4.71 7.45
CA GLN A 130 -6.43 -4.41 8.14
C GLN A 130 -6.37 -3.11 8.96
N TRP A 131 -5.21 -2.82 9.58
CA TRP A 131 -5.06 -1.69 10.50
C TRP A 131 -4.27 -0.51 9.92
N HIS A 132 -3.87 -0.54 8.65
CA HIS A 132 -2.99 0.49 8.05
C HIS A 132 -3.57 1.91 8.11
N MET A 133 -4.90 2.07 8.13
CA MET A 133 -5.55 3.39 8.23
C MET A 133 -5.38 4.05 9.61
N GLY A 134 -4.96 3.29 10.62
CA GLY A 134 -4.63 3.82 11.93
C GLY A 134 -5.76 4.60 12.59
N ARG A 135 -5.50 5.87 12.89
CA ARG A 135 -6.49 6.75 13.53
C ARG A 135 -7.70 7.05 12.63
N TRP A 136 -7.60 6.80 11.32
CA TRP A 136 -8.65 7.03 10.32
C TRP A 136 -9.54 5.81 10.09
N SER A 137 -9.23 4.67 10.71
CA SER A 137 -10.12 3.51 10.68
C SER A 137 -11.49 3.85 11.27
N PRO A 138 -12.59 3.35 10.68
CA PRO A 138 -13.92 3.52 11.26
C PRO A 138 -14.03 2.83 12.62
N PRO A 139 -14.98 3.24 13.50
CA PRO A 139 -15.10 2.69 14.85
C PRO A 139 -15.16 1.16 14.92
N GLY A 140 -15.79 0.49 13.95
CA GLY A 140 -15.92 -0.98 13.92
C GLY A 140 -14.63 -1.75 13.65
N ILE A 141 -13.59 -1.09 13.11
CA ILE A 141 -12.26 -1.67 12.89
C ILE A 141 -11.16 -0.70 13.38
N LYS A 142 -11.40 0.01 14.48
CA LYS A 142 -10.38 0.87 15.07
C LYS A 142 -9.63 0.14 16.16
N LYS A 143 -8.35 -0.13 15.91
CA LYS A 143 -7.41 -0.64 16.92
C LYS A 143 -6.74 0.54 17.66
N PRO A 144 -6.64 0.55 19.00
CA PRO A 144 -5.89 1.57 19.73
C PRO A 144 -4.39 1.51 19.38
N MET A 145 -3.74 2.66 19.15
CA MET A 145 -2.33 2.70 18.71
C MET A 145 -1.36 2.00 19.66
N LYS A 146 -1.64 2.03 20.97
CA LYS A 146 -0.83 1.34 21.99
C LYS A 146 -0.80 -0.20 21.82
N ASP A 147 -1.76 -0.75 21.09
CA ASP A 147 -1.89 -2.19 20.86
C ASP A 147 -1.28 -2.62 19.52
N TYR A 148 -0.68 -1.68 18.76
CA TYR A 148 -0.06 -1.98 17.49
C TYR A 148 1.29 -2.68 17.70
N THR A 149 1.59 -3.66 16.84
CA THR A 149 2.92 -4.21 16.70
C THR A 149 3.84 -3.21 16.00
N ALA A 150 5.15 -3.45 16.05
CA ALA A 150 6.12 -2.63 15.31
C ALA A 150 5.84 -2.63 13.80
N LEU A 151 5.42 -3.77 13.23
CA LEU A 151 5.11 -3.89 11.80
C LEU A 151 3.86 -3.09 11.44
N GLU A 152 2.80 -3.19 12.25
CA GLU A 152 1.57 -2.43 12.03
C GLU A 152 1.83 -0.91 12.14
N LEU A 153 2.64 -0.47 13.11
CA LEU A 153 3.05 0.93 13.24
C LEU A 153 3.90 1.40 12.06
N ALA A 154 4.84 0.58 11.58
CA ALA A 154 5.65 0.91 10.42
C ALA A 154 4.78 1.10 9.17
N VAL A 155 3.82 0.20 8.95
CA VAL A 155 2.87 0.25 7.83
C VAL A 155 1.98 1.50 7.92
N PHE A 156 1.35 1.75 9.07
CA PHE A 156 0.52 2.95 9.27
C PHE A 156 1.34 4.24 9.09
N THR A 157 2.56 4.30 9.63
CA THR A 157 3.41 5.49 9.56
C THR A 157 3.84 5.78 8.12
N ALA A 158 4.24 4.74 7.38
CA ALA A 158 4.61 4.87 5.97
C ALA A 158 3.43 5.35 5.11
N ASP A 159 2.24 4.75 5.28
CA ASP A 159 1.03 5.17 4.57
C ASP A 159 0.67 6.64 4.89
N TYR A 160 0.63 6.99 6.18
CA TYR A 160 0.33 8.35 6.63
C TYR A 160 1.29 9.40 6.05
N LEU A 161 2.60 9.15 6.10
CA LEU A 161 3.61 10.07 5.58
C LEU A 161 3.58 10.15 4.04
N SER A 162 3.29 9.03 3.37
CA SER A 162 3.19 8.99 1.91
C SER A 162 2.01 9.81 1.38
N ALA A 163 0.94 9.92 2.16
CA ALA A 163 -0.21 10.75 1.84
C ALA A 163 0.02 12.27 2.05
N SER A 164 1.08 12.67 2.77
CA SER A 164 1.34 14.07 3.13
C SER A 164 1.76 14.93 1.93
N LYS A 165 1.10 16.09 1.75
CA LYS A 165 1.45 17.08 0.71
C LYS A 165 2.81 17.73 0.92
N GLU A 166 3.20 17.88 2.18
CA GLU A 166 4.38 18.65 2.60
C GLU A 166 5.68 17.83 2.50
N LEU A 167 5.55 16.50 2.48
CA LEU A 167 6.68 15.62 2.31
C LEU A 167 6.92 15.37 0.82
N VAL A 168 8.15 15.59 0.37
CA VAL A 168 8.61 15.28 -0.99
C VAL A 168 9.63 14.16 -0.90
N THR A 169 9.47 13.17 -1.76
CA THR A 169 10.34 11.99 -1.86
C THR A 169 10.98 11.94 -3.25
N PRO A 170 12.11 11.23 -3.42
CA PRO A 170 12.68 11.00 -4.74
C PRO A 170 11.68 10.37 -5.73
N ARG A 171 10.72 9.58 -5.24
CA ARG A 171 9.67 8.95 -6.04
C ARG A 171 8.67 9.94 -6.63
N ASP A 172 8.53 11.14 -6.07
CA ASP A 172 7.67 12.18 -6.63
C ASP A 172 8.24 12.78 -7.94
N MET A 173 9.56 12.63 -8.17
CA MET A 173 10.23 13.08 -9.40
C MET A 173 10.07 12.06 -10.53
N ASP A 174 10.27 10.77 -10.25
CA ASP A 174 10.06 9.65 -11.19
C ASP A 174 8.65 9.68 -11.82
N VAL A 175 7.68 10.11 -11.02
CA VAL A 175 6.27 10.20 -11.40
C VAL A 175 5.97 11.40 -12.30
N ARG A 176 6.63 12.53 -12.08
CA ARG A 176 6.49 13.72 -12.93
C ARG A 176 7.07 13.46 -14.32
N GLU A 177 8.13 12.67 -14.42
CA GLU A 177 8.73 12.29 -15.70
C GLU A 177 7.88 11.24 -16.44
N ALA A 178 7.36 10.22 -15.75
CA ALA A 178 6.46 9.23 -16.35
C ALA A 178 5.13 9.82 -16.87
N VAL A 179 4.60 10.85 -16.19
CA VAL A 179 3.43 11.61 -16.66
C VAL A 179 3.76 12.47 -17.89
N LYS A 180 4.99 13.00 -17.99
CA LYS A 180 5.46 13.76 -19.16
C LYS A 180 5.75 12.87 -20.38
N SER A 181 6.23 11.65 -20.16
CA SER A 181 6.65 10.75 -21.26
C SER A 181 5.50 10.02 -21.95
N GLY A 182 4.26 10.13 -21.43
CA GLY A 182 3.13 9.34 -21.89
C GLY A 182 3.33 7.86 -21.53
N ILE A 183 2.47 7.33 -20.68
CA ILE A 183 2.42 5.87 -20.47
C ILE A 183 1.90 5.28 -21.80
N ASN A 184 2.83 4.90 -22.67
CA ASN A 184 2.53 4.08 -23.84
C ASN A 184 2.16 2.69 -23.32
N ASP A 185 0.88 2.35 -23.49
CA ASP A 185 0.33 1.03 -23.23
C ASP A 185 1.18 -0.05 -23.94
N LYS A 186 1.81 -0.92 -23.15
CA LYS A 186 2.19 -2.29 -23.53
C LYS A 186 1.95 -3.21 -22.35
#